data_AF-A0AAN8UVM4-F1
#
_entry.id   AF-A0AAN8UVM4-F1
#
_cell.length_a   1.000
_cell.length_b   1.000
_cell.length_c   1.000
_cell.angle_alpha   90.00
_cell.angle_beta   90.00
_cell.angle_gamma   90.00
#
_symmetry.space_group_name_H-M   'P 1'
#
loop_
_entity.id
_entity.type
_entity.pdbx_description
1 polymer ?
#
loop_
_entity_poly.entity_id
_entity_poly.type
_entity_poly.pdbx_seq_one_letter_code
_entity_poly.pdbx_strand_id
1 'polypeptide(L)'
;MVHTEDVARAHIFFLEYSDARGRYICSLDDTTILELAEFLSPKYPEYQFPRADELKDIKGYECMPSVSKMLLDTGFEYKYGIQEMFEGEIECCKKKGLLQ
;
A
#
# COMPACT_ATOMS: atom_id res chain seq x y z
N MET A 1 1.67 0.00 3.67
CA MET A 1 1.61 -0.11 2.18
C MET A 1 1.55 1.27 1.57
N VAL A 2 2.05 1.44 0.35
CA VAL A 2 2.07 2.73 -0.37
C VAL A 2 2.05 2.48 -1.88
N HIS A 3 1.42 3.38 -2.62
CA HIS A 3 1.43 3.34 -4.08
C HIS A 3 2.82 3.65 -4.64
N THR A 4 3.26 2.91 -5.67
CA THR A 4 4.60 3.06 -6.27
C THR A 4 4.87 4.47 -6.79
N GLU A 5 3.88 5.11 -7.42
CA GLU A 5 3.95 6.51 -7.84
C GLU A 5 4.13 7.47 -6.65
N ASP A 6 3.47 7.23 -5.50
CA ASP A 6 3.67 8.08 -4.33
C ASP A 6 5.06 7.93 -3.73
N VAL A 7 5.67 6.74 -3.82
CA VAL A 7 7.08 6.55 -3.47
C VAL A 7 7.99 7.37 -4.40
N ALA A 8 7.77 7.32 -5.72
CA ALA A 8 8.56 8.11 -6.67
C ALA A 8 8.41 9.62 -6.42
N ARG A 9 7.17 10.09 -6.18
CA ARG A 9 6.89 11.47 -5.81
C ARG A 9 7.57 11.88 -4.51
N ALA A 10 7.60 11.02 -3.50
CA ALA A 10 8.30 11.29 -2.24
C ALA A 10 9.81 11.45 -2.45
N HIS A 11 10.42 10.63 -3.32
CA HIS A 11 11.83 10.77 -3.66
C HIS A 11 12.12 12.11 -4.36
N ILE A 12 11.29 12.51 -5.33
CA ILE A 12 11.43 13.79 -6.03
C ILE A 12 11.24 14.96 -5.05
N PHE A 13 10.21 14.89 -4.21
CA PHE A 13 9.91 15.91 -3.20
C PHE A 13 11.10 16.15 -2.27
N PHE A 14 11.74 15.08 -1.76
CA PHE A 14 12.89 15.22 -0.87
C PHE A 14 14.19 15.66 -1.56
N LEU A 15 14.29 15.51 -2.88
CA LEU A 15 15.42 16.08 -3.62
C LEU A 15 15.38 17.62 -3.56
N GLU A 16 14.19 18.20 -3.52
CA GLU A 16 13.96 19.66 -3.52
C GLU A 16 13.76 20.24 -2.12
N TYR A 17 13.38 19.41 -1.13
CA TYR A 17 13.12 19.83 0.24
C TYR A 17 14.41 20.09 1.02
N SER A 18 14.77 21.36 1.20
CA SER A 18 16.03 21.80 1.82
C SER A 18 16.22 21.38 3.28
N ASP A 19 15.13 21.14 4.01
CA ASP A 19 15.14 20.79 5.43
C ASP A 19 15.09 19.26 5.68
N ALA A 20 15.28 18.44 4.64
CA ALA A 20 15.30 16.98 4.77
C ALA A 20 16.41 16.53 5.72
N ARG A 21 16.07 15.78 6.78
CA ARG A 21 17.05 15.26 7.74
C ARG A 21 16.76 13.82 8.13
N GLY A 22 17.74 12.96 7.95
CA GLY A 22 17.67 11.57 8.40
C GLY A 22 16.76 10.71 7.53
N ARG A 23 15.89 9.93 8.15
CA ARG A 23 15.05 8.91 7.50
C ARG A 23 13.58 9.26 7.62
N TYR A 24 12.84 9.06 6.53
CA TYR A 24 11.39 9.25 6.47
C TYR A 24 10.73 7.93 6.10
N ILE A 25 9.66 7.57 6.81
CA ILE A 25 8.80 6.45 6.45
C ILE A 25 7.83 6.94 5.37
N CYS A 26 7.73 6.20 4.27
CA CYS A 26 6.76 6.42 3.20
C CYS A 26 5.82 5.20 3.16
N SER A 27 4.75 5.26 3.95
CA SER A 27 3.71 4.25 4.06
C SER A 27 2.38 4.92 4.42
N LEU A 28 1.33 4.65 3.66
CA LEU A 28 0.03 5.28 3.85
C LEU A 28 -0.90 4.42 4.73
N ASP A 29 -0.86 3.10 4.53
CA ASP A 29 -1.94 2.23 4.95
C ASP A 29 -1.41 0.95 5.63
N ASP A 30 -1.96 0.59 6.78
CA ASP A 30 -1.56 -0.58 7.58
C ASP A 30 -2.58 -1.73 7.49
N THR A 31 -3.29 -1.85 6.36
CA THR A 31 -4.28 -2.90 6.12
C THR A 31 -3.72 -4.28 6.42
N THR A 32 -4.45 -5.02 7.25
CA THR A 32 -4.16 -6.39 7.62
C THR A 32 -4.48 -7.35 6.46
N ILE A 33 -3.93 -8.57 6.52
CA ILE A 33 -4.23 -9.58 5.50
C ILE A 33 -5.74 -9.92 5.42
N LEU A 34 -6.44 -9.87 6.56
CA LEU A 34 -7.88 -10.11 6.63
C LEU A 34 -8.65 -8.99 5.92
N GLU A 35 -8.37 -7.74 6.27
CA GLU A 35 -8.98 -6.57 5.62
C GLU A 35 -8.69 -6.54 4.11
N LEU A 36 -7.49 -6.96 3.71
CA LEU A 36 -7.14 -7.05 2.30
C LEU A 36 -7.95 -8.13 1.57
N ALA A 37 -8.13 -9.31 2.18
CA ALA A 37 -8.95 -10.38 1.61
C ALA A 37 -10.42 -9.97 1.50
N GLU A 38 -10.96 -9.29 2.52
CA GLU A 38 -12.32 -8.73 2.51
C GLU A 38 -12.49 -7.63 1.45
N PHE A 39 -11.45 -6.82 1.21
CA PHE A 39 -11.45 -5.78 0.17
C PHE A 39 -11.37 -6.35 -1.26
N LEU A 40 -10.50 -7.33 -1.50
CA LEU A 40 -10.22 -7.85 -2.84
C LEU A 40 -11.21 -8.93 -3.30
N SER A 41 -11.67 -9.80 -2.41
CA SER A 41 -12.55 -10.92 -2.76
C SER A 41 -13.85 -10.54 -3.49
N PRO A 42 -14.59 -9.46 -3.13
CA PRO A 42 -15.77 -9.08 -3.90
C PRO A 42 -15.44 -8.42 -5.24
N LYS A 43 -14.24 -7.80 -5.38
CA LYS A 43 -13.81 -7.13 -6.61
C LYS A 43 -13.30 -8.09 -7.67
N TYR A 44 -12.72 -9.21 -7.24
CA TYR A 44 -12.11 -10.21 -8.12
C TYR A 44 -12.58 -11.63 -7.79
N PRO A 45 -13.89 -11.91 -7.93
CA PRO A 45 -14.47 -13.21 -7.58
C PRO A 45 -13.92 -14.37 -8.42
N GLU A 46 -13.21 -14.10 -9.52
CA GLU A 46 -12.50 -15.10 -10.31
C GLU A 46 -11.32 -15.76 -9.58
N TYR A 47 -10.78 -15.10 -8.54
CA TYR A 47 -9.67 -15.64 -7.76
C TYR A 47 -10.15 -16.31 -6.47
N GLN A 48 -9.39 -17.32 -6.05
CA GLN A 48 -9.59 -17.96 -4.77
C GLN A 48 -8.89 -17.16 -3.67
N PHE A 49 -9.67 -16.53 -2.81
CA PHE A 49 -9.19 -15.88 -1.60
C PHE A 49 -9.35 -16.81 -0.39
N PRO A 50 -8.37 -16.84 0.54
CA PRO A 50 -8.53 -17.54 1.80
C PRO A 50 -9.72 -16.99 2.58
N ARG A 51 -10.41 -17.85 3.32
CA ARG A 51 -11.53 -17.45 4.17
C ARG A 51 -11.02 -16.79 5.45
N ALA A 52 -11.87 -15.98 6.07
CA ALA A 52 -11.53 -15.30 7.31
C ALA A 52 -11.07 -16.27 8.42
N ASP A 53 -11.67 -17.45 8.53
CA ASP A 53 -11.26 -18.49 9.47
C ASP A 53 -9.85 -19.05 9.21
N GLU A 54 -9.42 -19.09 7.95
CA GLU A 54 -8.06 -19.50 7.57
C GLU A 54 -7.02 -18.41 7.86
N LEU A 55 -7.45 -17.15 7.94
CA LEU A 55 -6.59 -15.98 8.15
C LEU A 55 -6.50 -15.53 9.63
N LYS A 56 -7.46 -15.94 10.49
CA LYS A 56 -7.56 -15.50 11.90
C LYS A 56 -6.32 -15.76 12.75
N ASP A 57 -5.63 -16.87 12.48
CA ASP A 57 -4.43 -17.27 13.22
C ASP A 57 -3.14 -16.69 12.63
N ILE A 58 -3.22 -16.04 11.45
CA ILE A 58 -2.11 -15.32 10.84
C ILE A 58 -1.93 -14.00 11.58
N LYS A 59 -1.21 -14.07 12.68
CA LYS A 59 -0.67 -12.88 13.34
C LYS A 59 0.47 -12.37 12.47
N GLY A 60 0.21 -11.32 11.71
CA GLY A 60 1.28 -10.52 11.13
C GLY A 60 2.20 -10.01 12.23
N TYR A 61 3.37 -9.50 11.85
CA TYR A 61 4.09 -8.61 12.77
C TYR A 61 3.13 -7.48 13.14
N GLU A 62 3.00 -7.15 14.43
CA GLU A 62 2.45 -5.86 14.84
C GLU A 62 3.30 -4.80 14.15
N CYS A 63 2.85 -4.36 12.97
CA CYS A 63 3.44 -3.23 12.32
C CYS A 63 3.04 -2.08 13.23
N MET A 64 4.01 -1.60 14.02
CA MET A 64 3.90 -0.28 14.63
C MET A 64 3.32 0.64 13.56
N PRO A 65 2.23 1.38 13.86
CA PRO A 65 1.53 2.16 12.85
C PRO A 65 2.57 2.88 12.01
N SER A 66 2.52 2.70 10.70
CA SER A 66 3.56 3.19 9.82
C SER A 66 3.42 4.70 9.74
N VAL A 67 3.91 5.39 10.77
CA VAL A 67 3.64 6.80 10.94
C VAL A 67 4.50 7.54 9.93
N SER A 68 3.95 7.78 8.76
CA SER A 68 4.44 8.77 7.80
C SER A 68 4.31 10.18 8.33
N LYS A 69 4.02 10.38 9.63
CA LYS A 69 3.88 11.69 10.25
C LYS A 69 5.06 12.61 9.94
N MET A 70 6.31 12.13 10.06
CA MET A 70 7.47 12.94 9.69
C MET A 70 7.46 13.36 8.22
N LEU A 71 6.99 12.50 7.31
CA LEU A 71 6.86 12.80 5.89
C LEU A 71 5.71 13.80 5.65
N LEU A 72 4.55 13.56 6.24
CA LEU A 72 3.37 14.42 6.11
C LEU A 72 3.63 15.82 6.71
N ASP A 73 4.37 15.90 7.81
CA ASP A 73 4.77 17.15 8.47
C ASP A 73 5.68 18.02 7.56
N THR A 74 6.28 17.45 6.51
CA THR A 74 7.04 18.22 5.50
C THR A 74 6.14 18.89 4.45
N GLY A 75 4.84 18.59 4.43
CA GLY A 75 3.89 19.02 3.40
C GLY A 75 3.75 18.06 2.22
N PHE A 76 4.36 16.87 2.29
CA PHE A 76 4.12 15.82 1.30
C PHE A 76 2.69 15.26 1.44
N GLU A 77 2.01 15.10 0.31
CA GLU A 77 0.66 14.54 0.24
C GLU A 77 0.63 13.29 -0.63
N TYR A 78 0.07 12.20 -0.09
CA TYR A 78 -0.27 11.00 -0.86
C TYR A 78 -1.40 11.30 -1.86
N LYS A 79 -1.30 10.74 -3.06
CA LYS A 79 -2.32 10.91 -4.10
C LYS A 79 -3.19 9.68 -4.30
N TYR A 80 -2.69 8.50 -3.92
CA TYR A 80 -3.33 7.24 -4.23
C TYR A 80 -3.58 6.43 -2.97
N GLY A 81 -4.74 5.77 -2.91
CA GLY A 81 -5.11 4.87 -1.82
C GLY A 81 -4.90 3.41 -2.18
N ILE A 82 -5.39 2.53 -1.30
CA ILE A 82 -5.31 1.08 -1.48
C ILE A 82 -6.05 0.60 -2.74
N GLN A 83 -7.11 1.30 -3.15
CA GLN A 83 -7.87 0.94 -4.34
C GLN A 83 -7.02 1.07 -5.60
N GLU A 84 -6.43 2.23 -5.83
CA GLU A 84 -5.64 2.51 -7.02
C GLU A 84 -4.40 1.61 -7.09
N MET A 85 -3.80 1.30 -5.93
CA MET A 85 -2.70 0.36 -5.81
C MET A 85 -3.05 -1.02 -6.40
N PHE A 86 -4.13 -1.64 -5.93
CA PHE A 86 -4.47 -3.00 -6.34
C PHE A 86 -5.12 -3.07 -7.71
N GLU A 87 -5.98 -2.10 -8.07
CA GLU A 87 -6.59 -2.06 -9.40
C GLU A 87 -5.55 -1.90 -10.50
N GLY A 88 -4.60 -0.97 -10.34
CA GLY A 88 -3.51 -0.77 -11.29
C GLY A 88 -2.59 -1.99 -11.42
N GLU A 89 -2.22 -2.61 -10.30
CA GLU A 89 -1.30 -3.75 -10.31
C GLU A 89 -1.95 -5.01 -10.91
N ILE A 90 -3.21 -5.30 -10.55
CA ILE A 90 -3.94 -6.46 -11.09
C ILE A 90 -4.17 -6.30 -12.60
N GLU A 91 -4.57 -5.10 -13.06
CA GLU A 91 -4.74 -4.84 -14.48
C GLU A 91 -3.41 -4.98 -15.25
N CYS A 92 -2.32 -4.46 -14.70
CA CYS A 92 -0.97 -4.59 -15.26
C CYS A 92 -0.55 -6.05 -15.38
N CYS A 93 -0.75 -6.84 -14.32
CA CYS A 93 -0.42 -8.27 -14.30
C CYS A 93 -1.26 -9.06 -15.31
N LYS A 94 -2.57 -8.78 -15.43
CA LYS A 94 -3.45 -9.38 -16.45
C LYS A 94 -2.96 -9.08 -17.86
N LYS A 95 -2.67 -7.80 -18.18
CA LYS A 95 -2.17 -7.39 -19.50
C LYS A 95 -0.86 -8.06 -19.89
N LYS A 96 0.00 -8.35 -18.91
CA LYS A 96 1.28 -9.04 -19.12
C LYS A 96 1.17 -10.57 -19.11
N GLY A 97 -0.02 -11.12 -18.87
CA GLY A 97 -0.23 -12.56 -18.75
C GLY A 97 0.44 -13.18 -17.51
N LEU A 98 0.73 -12.37 -16.49
CA LEU A 98 1.31 -12.82 -15.22
C LEU A 98 0.23 -13.27 -14.22
N LEU A 99 -0.99 -12.81 -14.44
CA LEU A 99 -2.18 -13.16 -13.66
C LEU A 99 -3.31 -13.44 -14.64
N GLN A 100 -4.03 -14.55 -14.46
CA GLN A 100 -5.06 -15.06 -15.38
C GLN A 100 -6.46 -14.72 -14.89
#